data_AF-A0A3B9VCB1-F1
#
_entry.id   AF-A0A3B9VCB1-F1
#
_cell.length_a   1.000
_cell.length_b   1.000
_cell.length_c   1.000
_cell.angle_alpha   90.00
_cell.angle_beta   90.00
_cell.angle_gamma   90.00
#
_symmetry.space_group_name_H-M   'P 1'
#
loop_
_entity.id
_entity.type
_entity.pdbx_description
1 polymer ?
#
loop_
_entity_poly.entity_id
_entity_poly.type
_entity_poly.pdbx_seq_one_letter_code
_entity_poly.pdbx_strand_id
1 'polypeptide(L)' 'MKDKVLIDTSVWIEFFRKSGSEVSSRLRDVLVEERAAITGIISLELQRGA' A
#
# COMPACT_ATOMS: atom_id res chain seq x y z
N MET A 1 -11.95 10.96 -13.52
CA MET A 1 -11.30 9.81 -12.85
C MET A 1 -10.47 10.36 -11.70
N LYS A 2 -10.47 9.71 -10.53
CA LYS A 2 -9.58 10.10 -9.42
C LYS A 2 -8.15 9.66 -9.74
N ASP A 3 -7.15 10.45 -9.35
CA ASP A 3 -5.74 10.10 -9.54
C ASP A 3 -5.38 8.78 -8.85
N LYS A 4 -4.52 7.99 -9.49
CA LYS A 4 -3.95 6.80 -8.85
C LYS A 4 -2.77 7.19 -7.98
N VAL A 5 -2.56 6.45 -6.89
CA VAL A 5 -1.48 6.66 -5.92
C VAL A 5 -0.62 5.41 -5.87
N LEU A 6 0.66 5.53 -6.23
CA LEU A 6 1.62 4.44 -6.11
C LEU A 6 1.94 4.21 -4.64
N ILE A 7 1.68 3.00 -4.15
CA ILE A 7 1.91 2.63 -2.76
C ILE A 7 3.25 1.93 -2.63
N ASP A 8 4.19 2.58 -1.95
CA ASP A 8 5.53 2.03 -1.70
C ASP A 8 5.52 0.77 -0.82
N THR A 9 6.55 -0.05 -0.95
CA THR A 9 6.73 -1.29 -0.18
C THR A 9 6.74 -1.04 1.33
N SER A 10 7.36 0.04 1.81
CA SER A 10 7.39 0.36 3.24
C SER A 10 5.99 0.56 3.84
N VAL A 11 5.08 1.15 3.08
CA VAL A 11 3.68 1.37 3.48
C VAL A 11 2.92 0.06 3.55
N TRP A 12 3.14 -0.85 2.60
CA TRP A 12 2.59 -2.20 2.63
C TRP A 12 3.09 -3.01 3.83
N ILE A 13 4.39 -2.95 4.12
CA ILE A 13 4.99 -3.60 5.29
C ILE A 13 4.34 -3.11 6.57
N GLU A 14 4.18 -1.80 6.72
CA GLU A 14 3.51 -1.24 7.90
C GLU A 14 2.07 -1.71 7.99
N PHE A 15 1.33 -1.67 6.87
CA PHE A 15 -0.06 -2.11 6.79
C PHE A 15 -0.25 -3.58 7.18
N PHE A 16 0.66 -4.46 6.75
CA PHE A 16 0.60 -5.89 7.06
C PHE A 16 1.03 -6.21 8.50
N ARG A 17 2.02 -5.47 9.05
CA ARG A 17 2.61 -5.79 10.37
C ARG A 17 1.94 -5.06 11.54
N LYS A 18 1.37 -3.88 11.33
CA LYS A 18 0.87 -3.00 12.40
C LYS A 18 -0.56 -2.53 12.11
N SER A 19 -1.54 -3.33 12.54
CA SER A 19 -2.94 -2.93 12.45
C SER A 19 -3.21 -1.68 13.31
N GLY A 20 -3.86 -0.67 12.72
CA GLY A 20 -4.36 0.49 13.44
C GLY A 20 -3.44 1.72 13.47
N SER A 21 -2.31 1.71 12.76
CA SER A 21 -1.53 2.95 12.55
C SER A 21 -2.28 3.94 11.64
N GLU A 22 -1.91 5.22 11.72
CA GLU A 22 -2.46 6.26 10.83
C GLU A 22 -2.20 5.92 9.35
N VAL A 23 -1.01 5.40 9.03
CA VAL A 23 -0.67 4.92 7.68
C VAL A 23 -1.62 3.82 7.24
N SER A 24 -1.94 2.88 8.14
CA SER A 24 -2.86 1.80 7.84
C SER A 24 -4.29 2.27 7.59
N SER A 25 -4.74 3.30 8.32
CA SER A 25 -6.05 3.92 8.07
C SER A 25 -6.08 4.59 6.71
N ARG A 26 -5.07 5.43 6.40
CA ARG A 26 -4.98 6.13 5.12
C ARG A 26 -4.90 5.17 3.94
N LEU A 27 -4.16 4.07 4.07
CA LEU A 27 -4.10 3.07 3.01
C LEU A 27 -5.45 2.38 2.78
N ARG A 28 -6.25 2.12 3.82
CA ARG A 28 -7.62 1.57 3.66
C ARG A 28 -8.48 2.51 2.84
N ASP A 29 -8.44 3.80 3.12
CA ASP A 29 -9.22 4.79 2.38
C ASP A 29 -8.84 4.77 0.89
N VAL A 30 -7.54 4.76 0.59
CA VAL A 30 -7.03 4.69 -0.80
C VAL A 30 -7.42 3.39 -1.50
N LEU A 31 -7.49 2.26 -0.78
CA LEU A 31 -7.95 0.97 -1.32
C LEU A 31 -9.45 0.97 -1.59
N VAL A 32 -10.27 1.48 -0.66
CA VAL A 32 -11.73 1.60 -0.80
C VAL A 32 -12.09 2.53 -1.97
N GLU A 33 -11.31 3.59 -2.16
CA GLU A 33 -11.48 4.50 -3.29
C GLU A 33 -10.96 3.94 -4.63
N GLU A 34 -10.45 2.69 -4.65
CA GLU A 34 -9.82 2.06 -5.80
C GLU A 34 -8.71 2.92 -6.42
N ARG A 35 -8.00 3.70 -5.60
CA ARG A 35 -6.93 4.62 -6.03
C ARG A 35 -5.54 4.02 -5.92
N ALA A 36 -5.37 2.91 -5.21
CA ALA A 36 -4.06 2.27 -5.04
C ALA A 36 -3.51 1.76 -6.38
N ALA A 37 -2.22 2.02 -6.62
CA ALA A 37 -1.45 1.46 -7.72
C ALA A 37 -0.20 0.77 -7.17
N ILE A 38 0.27 -0.23 -7.93
CA ILE A 38 1.47 -1.01 -7.65
C ILE A 38 2.30 -1.13 -8.94
N THR A 39 3.61 -1.24 -8.79
CA THR A 39 4.54 -1.53 -9.91
C THR A 39 5.19 -2.90 -9.71
N GLY A 40 5.80 -3.43 -10.78
CA GLY A 40 6.47 -4.73 -10.73
C GLY A 40 7.58 -4.81 -9.67
N ILE A 41 8.32 -3.73 -9.44
CA ILE A 41 9.39 -3.70 -8.43
C ILE A 41 8.83 -3.80 -7.00
N ILE A 42 7.74 -3.08 -6.71
CA ILE A 42 7.06 -3.15 -5.40
C ILE A 42 6.49 -4.55 -5.18
N SER A 43 5.88 -5.14 -6.21
CA SER A 43 5.38 -6.51 -6.12
C SER A 43 6.52 -7.52 -5.88
N LEU A 44 7.68 -7.34 -6.49
CA LEU A 44 8.85 -8.20 -6.30
C LEU A 44 9.37 -8.10 -4.85
N GLU A 45 9.47 -6.90 -4.30
CA GLU A 45 9.92 -6.68 -2.92
C GLU A 45 8.97 -7.36 -1.91
N LEU A 46 7.66 -7.18 -2.09
CA LEU A 46 6.65 -7.84 -1.24
C LEU A 46 6.73 -9.37 -1.31
N GLN A 47 6.91 -9.94 -2.52
CA GLN A 47 7.06 -11.38 -2.70
C GLN A 47 8.37 -11.94 -2.12
N ARG A 48 9.42 -11.13 -2.03
CA ARG A 48 10.71 -11.49 -1.42
C ARG A 48 10.69 -11.40 0.11
N GLY A 49 9.58 -10.96 0.69
CA GLY A 49 9.40 -10.89 2.14
C GLY A 49 10.01 -9.64 2.78
N ALA A 50 10.05 -8.53 2.04
CA ALA A 50 10.40 -7.22 2.59
C ALA A 50 9.63 -6.94 3.91
#